data_AF-A0A1Y2GAP1-F1
#
_entry.id   AF-A0A1Y2GAP1-F1
#
_cell.length_a   1.000
_cell.length_b   1.000
_cell.length_c   1.000
_cell.angle_alpha   90.00
_cell.angle_beta   90.00
_cell.angle_gamma   90.00
#
_symmetry.space_group_name_H-M   'P 1'
#
loop_
_entity.id
_entity.type
_entity.pdbx_description
1 polymer ?
#
loop_
_entity_poly.entity_id
_entity_poly.type
_entity_poly.pdbx_seq_one_letter_code
_entity_poly.pdbx_strand_id
1 'polypeptide(L)'
;MESTEQTLPQNPRTARTAAEVSQTPGIPSEMSTTVSLLAKSVQGMQNSLGSAYQSMANQLKQSMEMTQNMNNMMELFLVSSLTITSRIERSDDTDKPLLILTTANNSQIPIPAVTGVLTIGKDNYEENKFERSVGSHATLCSSVITSIKRGNKETRKMQSSIYKRIDDKEVAGVHELDVLLPGMKCIDTFELNLDAFEPWIIQVETGLKSPGTGRRLSKKHECCVYLIDQCTILWSPGDGTREQGTEYIINMMTTPLRQILKVPVTEGINVGMRVSLSSSRGEYRIEGTVGEISEDKQVVELWMWSEDNSAEMQYILERICRELSILGECSDQQQIK
;
A
#
# COMPACT_ATOMS: atom_id res chain seq x y z
N MET A 1 56.79 -4.56 -19.74
CA MET A 1 57.61 -3.93 -18.69
C MET A 1 57.14 -4.55 -17.39
N GLU A 2 57.67 -5.75 -17.17
CA GLU A 2 58.79 -6.05 -16.25
C GLU A 2 58.22 -6.36 -14.86
N SER A 3 58.09 -7.64 -14.50
CA SER A 3 59.12 -8.46 -13.81
C SER A 3 59.29 -7.97 -12.37
N THR A 4 59.25 -8.79 -11.31
CA THR A 4 60.06 -10.01 -11.12
C THR A 4 59.62 -10.78 -9.86
N GLU A 5 59.66 -12.11 -10.00
CA GLU A 5 59.95 -13.23 -9.07
C GLU A 5 59.99 -13.07 -7.54
N GLN A 6 59.58 -14.14 -6.83
CA GLN A 6 60.46 -15.10 -6.12
C GLN A 6 59.62 -16.15 -5.35
N THR A 7 59.51 -17.40 -5.83
CA THR A 7 60.33 -18.62 -5.62
C THR A 7 59.98 -19.50 -4.40
N LEU A 8 59.57 -20.74 -4.75
CA LEU A 8 59.62 -22.00 -3.97
C LEU A 8 61.05 -22.40 -3.56
N PRO A 9 61.24 -23.34 -2.61
CA PRO A 9 61.53 -24.75 -2.99
C PRO A 9 60.83 -25.78 -2.06
N GLN A 10 60.20 -26.85 -2.56
CA GLN A 10 60.73 -28.20 -2.82
C GLN A 10 61.70 -28.81 -1.76
N ASN A 11 61.20 -29.90 -1.14
CA ASN A 11 61.83 -31.05 -0.46
C ASN A 11 63.29 -31.38 -0.87
N PRO A 12 64.13 -32.05 -0.03
CA PRO A 12 64.02 -33.52 0.12
C PRO A 12 64.69 -34.19 1.37
N ARG A 13 64.59 -35.53 1.40
CA ARG A 13 65.54 -36.55 1.91
C ARG A 13 65.33 -37.22 3.29
N THR A 14 64.92 -38.48 3.16
CA THR A 14 65.40 -39.71 3.81
C THR A 14 66.88 -39.75 4.22
N ALA A 15 67.14 -40.15 5.47
CA ALA A 15 68.35 -40.86 5.97
C ALA A 15 67.94 -41.64 7.24
N ARG A 16 67.84 -42.98 7.21
CA ARG A 16 68.87 -43.95 7.66
C ARG A 16 69.54 -43.61 9.00
N THR A 17 69.21 -44.38 10.03
CA THR A 17 70.18 -44.84 11.04
C THR A 17 69.76 -46.23 11.51
N ALA A 18 70.64 -47.21 11.30
CA ALA A 18 70.58 -48.55 11.86
C ALA A 18 71.18 -48.49 13.28
N ALA A 19 70.51 -49.07 14.26
CA ALA A 19 70.86 -50.33 14.92
C ALA A 19 71.78 -50.15 16.14
N GLU A 20 71.21 -50.41 17.32
CA GLU A 20 71.90 -51.22 18.31
C GLU A 20 70.90 -52.05 19.12
N VAL A 21 71.35 -53.25 19.44
CA VAL A 21 70.61 -54.46 19.77
C VAL A 21 70.54 -54.66 21.28
N SER A 22 69.43 -55.21 21.79
CA SER A 22 69.45 -56.17 22.90
C SER A 22 68.20 -57.05 22.89
N GLN A 23 68.42 -58.32 22.55
CA GLN A 23 67.60 -59.52 22.86
C GLN A 23 67.49 -59.65 24.39
N THR A 24 66.49 -60.21 25.09
CA THR A 24 65.41 -61.22 24.93
C THR A 24 64.68 -61.23 26.32
N PRO A 25 63.73 -62.12 26.68
CA PRO A 25 62.58 -62.73 26.00
C PRO A 25 61.24 -62.57 26.80
N GLY A 26 60.09 -62.69 26.12
CA GLY A 26 58.89 -63.33 26.70
C GLY A 26 57.75 -62.45 27.24
N ILE A 27 56.58 -62.63 26.58
CA ILE A 27 55.18 -62.42 27.03
C ILE A 27 54.58 -60.98 26.88
N PRO A 28 53.39 -60.78 26.26
CA PRO A 28 52.79 -61.41 25.08
C PRO A 28 52.49 -60.39 23.95
N SER A 29 52.70 -60.78 22.69
CA SER A 29 52.39 -60.01 21.47
C SER A 29 50.90 -59.68 21.27
N GLU A 30 50.03 -60.25 22.09
CA GLU A 30 48.59 -60.03 22.08
C GLU A 30 48.18 -58.74 22.81
N MET A 31 48.97 -58.27 23.79
CA MET A 31 48.65 -57.04 24.55
C MET A 31 48.91 -55.76 23.73
N SER A 32 49.94 -55.75 22.88
CA SER A 32 50.24 -54.62 21.99
C SER A 32 49.25 -54.53 20.82
N THR A 33 48.84 -55.67 20.27
CA THR A 33 47.80 -55.73 19.24
C THR A 33 46.43 -55.32 19.79
N THR A 34 46.07 -55.75 21.00
CA THR A 34 44.84 -55.30 21.68
C THR A 34 44.86 -53.81 22.03
N VAL A 35 45.98 -53.24 22.48
CA VAL A 35 46.13 -51.79 22.70
C VAL A 35 46.04 -51.01 21.38
N SER A 36 46.62 -51.51 20.28
CA SER A 36 46.49 -50.88 18.96
C SER A 36 45.07 -50.96 18.38
N LEU A 37 44.35 -52.06 18.67
CA LEU A 37 42.94 -52.25 18.31
C LEU A 37 42.04 -51.33 19.15
N LEU A 38 42.33 -51.17 20.44
CA LEU A 38 41.67 -50.20 21.31
C LEU A 38 41.92 -48.76 20.83
N ALA A 39 43.16 -48.41 20.47
CA ALA A 39 43.48 -47.10 19.92
C ALA A 39 42.77 -46.82 18.58
N LYS A 40 42.72 -47.80 17.66
CA LYS A 40 41.95 -47.69 16.40
C LYS A 40 40.45 -47.63 16.65
N SER A 41 39.94 -48.35 17.64
CA SER A 41 38.52 -48.33 18.02
C SER A 41 38.13 -46.99 18.64
N VAL A 42 38.96 -46.42 19.51
CA VAL A 42 38.77 -45.08 20.08
C VAL A 42 38.86 -44.00 18.99
N GLN A 43 39.83 -44.08 18.08
CA GLN A 43 39.93 -43.16 16.94
C GLN A 43 38.72 -43.27 15.99
N GLY A 44 38.24 -44.50 15.74
CA GLY A 44 37.04 -44.76 14.94
C GLY A 44 35.78 -44.19 15.61
N MET A 45 35.64 -44.35 16.92
CA MET A 45 34.55 -43.76 17.70
C MET A 45 34.62 -42.23 17.72
N GLN A 46 35.81 -41.64 17.88
CA GLN A 46 35.98 -40.18 17.82
C GLN A 46 35.63 -39.61 16.45
N ASN A 47 36.05 -40.28 15.37
CA ASN A 47 35.70 -39.88 14.01
C ASN A 47 34.20 -40.07 13.72
N SER A 48 33.58 -41.13 14.25
CA SER A 48 32.14 -41.39 14.13
C SER A 48 31.31 -40.40 14.94
N LEU A 49 31.77 -40.00 16.12
CA LEU A 49 31.13 -38.96 16.92
C LEU A 49 31.27 -37.61 16.22
N GLY A 50 32.47 -37.29 15.71
CA GLY A 50 32.70 -36.08 14.94
C GLY A 50 31.80 -35.96 13.71
N SER A 51 31.65 -37.05 12.93
CA SER A 51 30.75 -37.07 11.78
C SER A 51 29.27 -37.00 12.18
N ALA A 52 28.88 -37.63 13.29
CA ALA A 52 27.53 -37.51 13.84
C ALA A 52 27.22 -36.08 14.30
N TYR A 53 28.14 -35.42 15.02
CA TYR A 53 28.00 -34.02 15.42
C TYR A 53 27.95 -33.08 14.21
N GLN A 54 28.80 -33.30 13.21
CA GLN A 54 28.77 -32.52 11.98
C GLN A 54 27.45 -32.70 11.22
N SER A 55 26.94 -33.94 11.16
CA SER A 55 25.64 -34.25 10.55
C SER A 55 24.48 -33.59 11.30
N MET A 56 24.47 -33.67 12.63
CA MET A 56 23.49 -32.97 13.46
C MET A 56 23.57 -31.45 13.29
N ALA A 57 24.77 -30.88 13.26
CA ALA A 57 24.97 -29.44 13.03
C ALA A 57 24.43 -29.02 11.64
N ASN A 58 24.67 -29.83 10.60
CA ASN A 58 24.14 -29.58 9.27
C ASN A 58 22.63 -29.73 9.21
N GLN A 59 22.04 -30.72 9.88
CA GLN A 59 20.59 -30.91 9.96
C GLN A 59 19.91 -29.77 10.73
N LEU A 60 20.49 -29.32 11.83
CA LEU A 60 20.00 -28.16 12.58
C LEU A 60 20.08 -26.89 11.74
N LYS A 61 21.19 -26.68 11.03
CA LYS A 61 21.35 -25.56 10.10
C LYS A 61 20.29 -25.58 8.99
N GLN A 62 20.09 -26.73 8.35
CA GLN A 62 19.08 -26.89 7.30
C GLN A 62 17.65 -26.69 7.84
N SER A 63 17.35 -27.19 9.03
CA SER A 63 16.06 -26.99 9.70
C SER A 63 15.82 -25.51 10.03
N MET A 64 16.84 -24.79 10.48
CA MET A 64 16.78 -23.36 10.74
C MET A 64 16.55 -22.56 9.46
N GLU A 65 17.27 -22.88 8.37
CA GLU A 65 17.11 -22.23 7.06
C GLU A 65 15.70 -22.46 6.49
N MET A 66 15.16 -23.68 6.61
CA MET A 66 13.80 -24.00 6.16
C MET A 66 12.74 -23.24 6.99
N THR A 67 12.91 -23.17 8.31
CA THR A 67 12.00 -22.43 9.20
C THR A 67 12.01 -20.94 8.88
N GLN A 68 13.19 -20.37 8.65
CA GLN A 68 13.33 -18.96 8.26
C GLN A 68 12.68 -18.68 6.90
N ASN A 69 12.88 -19.55 5.91
CA ASN A 69 12.23 -19.42 4.61
C ASN A 69 10.71 -19.52 4.70
N MET A 70 10.19 -20.44 5.51
CA MET A 70 8.76 -20.58 5.74
C MET A 70 8.17 -19.33 6.41
N ASN A 71 8.87 -18.75 7.38
CA ASN A 71 8.47 -17.48 7.99
C ASN A 71 8.43 -16.35 6.96
N ASN A 72 9.47 -16.19 6.15
CA ASN A 72 9.51 -15.16 5.10
C ASN A 72 8.36 -15.33 4.08
N MET A 73 8.06 -16.57 3.67
CA MET A 73 6.93 -16.84 2.78
C MET A 73 5.59 -16.49 3.43
N MET A 74 5.42 -16.81 4.72
CA MET A 74 4.21 -16.47 5.46
C MET A 74 4.05 -14.96 5.61
N GLU A 75 5.12 -14.22 5.92
CA GLU A 75 5.12 -12.76 5.99
C GLU A 75 4.72 -12.13 4.65
N LEU A 76 5.35 -12.57 3.56
CA LEU A 76 5.04 -12.10 2.21
C LEU A 76 3.57 -12.39 1.83
N PHE A 77 3.08 -13.57 2.20
CA PHE A 77 1.70 -13.97 1.97
C PHE A 77 0.71 -13.09 2.75
N LEU A 78 0.98 -12.78 4.03
CA LEU A 78 0.10 -11.92 4.84
C LEU A 78 0.02 -10.49 4.27
N VAL A 79 1.16 -9.92 3.86
CA VAL A 79 1.21 -8.57 3.28
C VAL A 79 0.53 -8.52 1.91
N SER A 80 0.73 -9.53 1.06
CA SER A 80 0.08 -9.57 -0.26
C SER A 80 -1.43 -9.74 -0.14
N SER A 81 -1.87 -10.52 0.85
CA SER A 81 -3.28 -10.81 1.12
C SER A 81 -4.07 -9.64 1.71
N LEU A 82 -3.38 -8.73 2.41
CA LEU A 82 -3.96 -7.50 2.90
C LEU A 82 -4.22 -6.56 1.71
N THR A 83 -5.46 -6.20 1.47
CA THR A 83 -5.84 -5.28 0.40
C THR A 83 -6.36 -3.98 0.99
N ILE A 84 -5.81 -2.87 0.52
CA ILE A 84 -6.25 -1.52 0.87
C ILE A 84 -6.83 -0.91 -0.40
N THR A 85 -8.05 -0.40 -0.33
CA THR A 85 -8.67 0.35 -1.41
C THR A 85 -9.25 1.63 -0.85
N SER A 86 -9.08 2.74 -1.56
CA SER A 86 -9.65 4.03 -1.22
C SER A 86 -10.65 4.47 -2.27
N ARG A 87 -11.63 5.25 -1.86
CA ARG A 87 -12.47 6.05 -2.76
C ARG A 87 -12.72 7.40 -2.10
N ILE A 88 -12.78 8.45 -2.92
CA ILE A 88 -13.21 9.77 -2.50
C ILE A 88 -14.66 9.92 -2.94
N GLU A 89 -15.53 10.23 -1.99
CA GLU A 89 -16.93 10.54 -2.23
C GLU A 89 -17.23 11.94 -1.69
N ARG A 90 -18.21 12.63 -2.26
CA ARG A 90 -18.65 13.93 -1.74
C ARG A 90 -19.83 13.75 -0.81
N SER A 91 -19.73 14.28 0.40
CA SER A 91 -20.83 14.32 1.38
C SER A 91 -21.93 15.25 0.86
N ASP A 92 -23.19 14.80 0.91
CA ASP A 92 -24.33 15.67 0.58
C ASP A 92 -24.67 16.64 1.71
N ASP A 93 -24.22 16.36 2.94
CA ASP A 93 -24.58 17.15 4.13
C ASP A 93 -23.53 18.21 4.50
N THR A 94 -22.24 17.94 4.22
CA THR A 94 -21.13 18.76 4.73
C THR A 94 -20.31 19.45 3.64
N ASP A 95 -20.61 19.21 2.36
CA ASP A 95 -19.89 19.75 1.19
C ASP A 95 -18.37 19.52 1.23
N LYS A 96 -17.93 18.57 2.05
CA LYS A 96 -16.54 18.18 2.22
C LYS A 96 -16.27 16.83 1.56
N PRO A 97 -15.05 16.61 1.08
CA PRO A 97 -14.65 15.31 0.56
C PRO A 97 -14.59 14.28 1.70
N LEU A 98 -15.21 13.13 1.46
CA LEU A 98 -15.17 11.95 2.31
C LEU A 98 -14.21 10.93 1.72
N LEU A 99 -13.19 10.55 2.48
CA LEU A 99 -12.33 9.42 2.17
C LEU A 99 -12.92 8.15 2.77
N ILE A 100 -13.22 7.17 1.94
CA ILE A 100 -13.64 5.85 2.39
C ILE A 100 -12.50 4.86 2.12
N LEU A 101 -11.90 4.39 3.20
CA LEU A 101 -10.86 3.36 3.17
C LEU A 101 -11.49 2.01 3.45
N THR A 102 -11.14 1.03 2.62
CA THR A 102 -11.54 -0.36 2.82
C THR A 102 -10.30 -1.23 2.94
N THR A 103 -10.19 -1.91 4.07
CA THR A 103 -9.09 -2.80 4.41
C THR A 103 -9.64 -4.21 4.49
N ALA A 104 -9.21 -5.08 3.60
CA ALA A 104 -9.75 -6.42 3.43
C ALA A 104 -8.68 -7.48 3.59
N ASN A 105 -9.05 -8.61 4.19
CA ASN A 105 -8.26 -9.83 4.15
C ASN A 105 -8.83 -10.77 3.08
N ASN A 106 -8.10 -10.90 1.98
CA ASN A 106 -8.48 -11.78 0.86
C ASN A 106 -7.89 -13.19 0.98
N SER A 107 -7.17 -13.50 2.06
CA SER A 107 -6.65 -14.85 2.30
C SER A 107 -7.60 -15.73 3.08
N GLN A 108 -7.21 -17.00 3.21
CA GLN A 108 -7.83 -17.97 4.12
C GLN A 108 -7.21 -17.95 5.53
N ILE A 109 -6.21 -17.10 5.78
CA ILE A 109 -5.48 -17.03 7.05
C ILE A 109 -5.91 -15.76 7.81
N PRO A 110 -6.31 -15.86 9.09
CA PRO A 110 -6.55 -14.68 9.92
C PRO A 110 -5.31 -13.80 10.06
N ILE A 111 -5.47 -12.49 9.87
CA ILE A 111 -4.39 -11.51 10.05
C ILE A 111 -4.57 -10.86 11.42
N PRO A 112 -3.71 -11.13 12.41
CA PRO A 112 -3.82 -10.51 13.72
C PRO A 112 -3.34 -9.05 13.69
N ALA A 113 -3.78 -8.26 14.67
CA ALA A 113 -3.08 -7.04 15.08
C ALA A 113 -2.92 -6.01 13.95
N VAL A 114 -4.01 -5.76 13.19
CA VAL A 114 -3.97 -4.81 12.06
C VAL A 114 -4.09 -3.39 12.59
N THR A 115 -3.13 -2.55 12.21
CA THR A 115 -3.08 -1.13 12.55
C THR A 115 -2.81 -0.31 11.31
N GLY A 116 -3.33 0.91 11.26
CA GLY A 116 -3.16 1.82 10.15
C GLY A 116 -2.65 3.18 10.59
N VAL A 117 -2.01 3.89 9.68
CA VAL A 117 -1.65 5.29 9.83
C VAL A 117 -2.07 6.04 8.56
N LEU A 118 -2.70 7.21 8.74
CA LEU A 118 -3.12 8.09 7.67
C LEU A 118 -2.34 9.40 7.74
N THR A 119 -1.78 9.82 6.61
CA THR A 119 -1.05 11.08 6.46
C THR A 119 -1.56 11.85 5.26
N ILE A 120 -1.83 13.15 5.43
CA ILE A 120 -2.29 14.06 4.36
C ILE A 120 -1.14 15.01 4.03
N GLY A 121 -0.90 15.21 2.75
CA GLY A 121 0.18 16.08 2.29
C GLY A 121 0.09 16.39 0.80
N LYS A 122 1.11 17.07 0.31
CA LYS A 122 1.26 17.45 -1.10
C LYS A 122 2.56 16.84 -1.63
N ASP A 123 2.58 16.54 -2.92
CA ASP A 123 3.84 16.23 -3.59
C ASP A 123 4.51 17.54 -3.98
N ASN A 124 5.71 17.75 -3.45
CA ASN A 124 6.59 18.78 -3.95
C ASN A 124 7.35 18.21 -5.17
N TYR A 125 6.88 18.57 -6.37
CA TYR A 125 7.48 18.14 -7.64
C TYR A 125 8.93 18.60 -7.82
N GLU A 126 9.36 19.68 -7.17
CA GLU A 126 10.72 20.19 -7.28
C GLU A 126 11.71 19.34 -6.47
N GLU A 127 11.29 18.85 -5.31
CA GLU A 127 12.14 18.05 -4.42
C GLU A 127 11.89 16.54 -4.51
N ASN A 128 10.87 16.09 -5.26
CA ASN A 128 10.37 14.71 -5.24
C ASN A 128 10.12 14.20 -3.81
N LYS A 129 9.57 15.06 -2.95
CA LYS A 129 9.27 14.74 -1.56
C LYS A 129 7.80 14.99 -1.25
N PHE A 130 7.25 14.08 -0.48
CA PHE A 130 5.94 14.23 0.13
C PHE A 130 6.05 15.18 1.32
N GLU A 131 5.40 16.33 1.22
CA GLU A 131 5.33 17.32 2.29
C GLU A 131 4.01 17.17 3.03
N ARG A 132 4.10 16.75 4.29
CA ARG A 132 2.93 16.61 5.16
C ARG A 132 2.35 18.00 5.47
N SER A 133 1.04 18.16 5.32
CA SER A 133 0.36 19.37 5.82
C SER A 133 0.15 19.30 7.32
N VAL A 134 0.28 20.46 7.96
CA VAL A 134 0.04 20.66 9.39
C VAL A 134 -1.38 21.22 9.64
N GLY A 135 -2.01 21.81 8.63
CA GLY A 135 -3.36 22.40 8.72
C GLY A 135 -4.48 21.44 8.29
N SER A 136 -4.18 20.52 7.37
CA SER A 136 -5.13 19.55 6.84
C SER A 136 -5.28 18.37 7.80
N HIS A 137 -6.52 17.99 8.11
CA HIS A 137 -6.83 16.88 9.00
C HIS A 137 -8.03 16.08 8.50
N ALA A 138 -8.07 14.80 8.82
CA ALA A 138 -9.26 13.98 8.66
C ALA A 138 -10.11 14.02 9.95
N THR A 139 -11.40 13.71 9.87
CA THR A 139 -12.32 13.48 11.01
C THR A 139 -13.05 12.15 10.78
N LEU A 140 -13.19 11.29 11.80
CA LEU A 140 -13.68 9.92 11.60
C LEU A 140 -15.20 10.00 11.73
N CYS A 141 -15.90 9.71 10.64
CA CYS A 141 -17.36 9.78 10.62
C CYS A 141 -17.96 8.42 11.00
N SER A 142 -17.39 7.34 10.48
CA SER A 142 -17.87 5.99 10.78
C SER A 142 -16.79 4.95 10.56
N SER A 143 -16.84 3.89 11.37
CA SER A 143 -16.05 2.68 11.17
C SER A 143 -16.96 1.45 11.21
N VAL A 144 -16.85 0.59 10.20
CA VAL A 144 -17.74 -0.55 10.00
C VAL A 144 -16.94 -1.78 9.60
N ILE A 145 -17.21 -2.90 10.25
CA ILE A 145 -16.72 -4.21 9.82
C ILE A 145 -17.84 -4.94 9.10
N THR A 146 -17.50 -5.49 7.94
CA THR A 146 -18.35 -6.44 7.22
C THR A 146 -17.67 -7.80 7.18
N SER A 147 -18.46 -8.86 7.35
CA SER A 147 -18.01 -10.25 7.24
C SER A 147 -19.06 -11.08 6.52
N ILE A 148 -18.63 -12.10 5.79
CA ILE A 148 -19.55 -13.04 5.13
C ILE A 148 -19.52 -14.33 5.93
N LYS A 149 -20.63 -14.67 6.59
CA LYS A 149 -20.80 -15.94 7.30
C LYS A 149 -21.92 -16.73 6.64
N ARG A 150 -21.60 -17.90 6.09
CA ARG A 150 -22.57 -18.84 5.49
C ARG A 150 -23.48 -18.20 4.42
N GLY A 151 -22.92 -17.35 3.57
CA GLY A 151 -23.66 -16.65 2.51
C GLY A 151 -24.40 -15.38 2.96
N ASN A 152 -24.51 -15.12 4.27
CA ASN A 152 -25.08 -13.89 4.79
C ASN A 152 -24.00 -12.86 5.11
N LYS A 153 -24.25 -11.61 4.69
CA LYS A 153 -23.39 -10.47 5.00
C LYS A 153 -23.79 -9.91 6.38
N GLU A 154 -22.92 -10.09 7.36
CA GLU A 154 -23.04 -9.43 8.67
C GLU A 154 -22.26 -8.12 8.65
N THR A 155 -22.91 -7.03 9.05
CA THR A 155 -22.31 -5.71 9.18
C THR A 155 -22.39 -5.27 10.63
N ARG A 156 -21.27 -4.86 11.22
CA ARG A 156 -21.18 -4.38 12.61
C ARG A 156 -20.48 -3.04 12.63
N LYS A 157 -21.07 -2.05 13.30
CA LYS A 157 -20.40 -0.77 13.56
C LYS A 157 -19.29 -0.99 14.60
N MET A 158 -18.11 -0.43 14.34
CA MET A 158 -17.04 -0.37 15.31
C MET A 158 -17.16 0.92 16.13
N GLN A 159 -16.65 0.88 17.35
CA GLN A 159 -16.52 2.08 18.19
C GLN A 159 -15.32 2.95 17.79
N SER A 160 -14.38 2.40 17.01
CA SER A 160 -13.08 3.01 16.73
C SER A 160 -12.50 2.53 15.39
N SER A 161 -11.75 3.41 14.73
CA SER A 161 -11.01 3.12 13.49
C SER A 161 -9.70 2.38 13.76
N ILE A 162 -9.24 1.59 12.78
CA ILE A 162 -7.91 0.95 12.80
C ILE A 162 -6.79 1.92 12.41
N TYR A 163 -7.13 3.03 11.74
CA TYR A 163 -6.20 4.07 11.32
C TYR A 163 -6.00 5.11 12.42
N LYS A 164 -4.73 5.31 12.81
CA LYS A 164 -4.28 6.42 13.64
C LYS A 164 -4.03 7.67 12.77
N ARG A 165 -4.46 8.83 13.25
CA ARG A 165 -4.02 10.12 12.72
C ARG A 165 -2.68 10.52 13.32
N ILE A 166 -1.80 11.07 12.50
CA ILE A 166 -0.53 11.58 12.98
C ILE A 166 -0.68 12.99 13.59
N ASP A 167 -1.81 13.69 13.37
CA ASP A 167 -2.02 15.08 13.84
C ASP A 167 -2.53 15.21 15.28
N ASP A 168 -3.11 14.15 15.85
CA ASP A 168 -3.60 14.18 17.23
C ASP A 168 -2.45 14.00 18.21
N LYS A 169 -1.95 15.13 18.75
CA LYS A 169 -0.93 15.13 19.80
C LYS A 169 -1.39 14.46 21.09
N GLU A 170 -2.67 14.35 21.34
CA GLU A 170 -3.22 13.72 22.55
C GLU A 170 -4.73 13.63 22.34
N VAL A 171 -5.28 12.43 22.13
CA VAL A 171 -6.60 11.96 22.62
C VAL A 171 -6.94 10.61 21.96
N ALA A 172 -7.16 9.62 22.84
CA ALA A 172 -7.93 8.38 22.67
C ALA A 172 -7.53 7.37 21.57
N GLY A 173 -6.73 6.37 21.99
CA GLY A 173 -6.91 4.97 21.61
C GLY A 173 -6.66 4.61 20.15
N VAL A 174 -5.40 4.29 19.82
CA VAL A 174 -5.15 3.40 18.67
C VAL A 174 -5.83 2.08 18.98
N HIS A 175 -6.92 1.78 18.27
CA HIS A 175 -7.52 0.46 18.34
C HIS A 175 -6.86 -0.43 17.30
N GLU A 176 -5.99 -1.30 17.80
CA GLU A 176 -5.50 -2.45 17.06
C GLU A 176 -6.71 -3.37 16.83
N LEU A 177 -7.01 -3.68 15.57
CA LEU A 177 -7.99 -4.72 15.30
C LEU A 177 -7.33 -6.05 15.66
N ASP A 178 -7.83 -6.68 16.73
CA ASP A 178 -7.27 -7.93 17.26
C ASP A 178 -7.04 -8.96 16.16
N VAL A 179 -8.05 -9.18 15.29
CA VAL A 179 -7.96 -10.11 14.16
C VAL A 179 -8.85 -9.66 13.00
N LEU A 180 -8.28 -9.62 11.79
CA LEU A 180 -8.99 -9.52 10.52
C LEU A 180 -9.14 -10.92 9.90
N LEU A 181 -10.32 -11.53 10.05
CA LEU A 181 -10.59 -12.89 9.55
C LEU A 181 -10.72 -12.91 8.01
N PRO A 182 -10.57 -14.10 7.39
CA PRO A 182 -10.84 -14.30 5.96
C PRO A 182 -12.18 -13.72 5.51
N GLY A 183 -12.15 -12.92 4.44
CA GLY A 183 -13.34 -12.29 3.87
C GLY A 183 -13.93 -11.14 4.70
N MET A 184 -13.30 -10.76 5.82
CA MET A 184 -13.66 -9.54 6.53
C MET A 184 -13.13 -8.30 5.81
N LYS A 185 -13.91 -7.23 5.86
CA LYS A 185 -13.52 -5.90 5.41
C LYS A 185 -13.80 -4.88 6.50
N CYS A 186 -12.80 -4.10 6.87
CA CYS A 186 -12.95 -2.88 7.65
C CYS A 186 -13.18 -1.73 6.69
N ILE A 187 -14.19 -0.91 6.94
CA ILE A 187 -14.55 0.26 6.14
C ILE A 187 -14.54 1.45 7.08
N ASP A 188 -13.57 2.33 6.91
CA ASP A 188 -13.43 3.56 7.67
C ASP A 188 -13.72 4.76 6.76
N THR A 189 -14.66 5.60 7.19
CA THR A 189 -15.07 6.81 6.47
C THR A 189 -14.57 8.03 7.22
N PHE A 190 -13.80 8.86 6.53
CA PHE A 190 -13.18 10.06 7.04
C PHE A 190 -13.70 11.30 6.31
N GLU A 191 -14.20 12.30 7.03
CA GLU A 191 -14.38 13.64 6.47
C GLU A 191 -13.02 14.35 6.42
N LEU A 192 -12.66 14.90 5.27
CA LEU A 192 -11.41 15.62 5.08
C LEU A 192 -11.63 17.12 5.25
N ASN A 193 -10.89 17.73 6.16
CA ASN A 193 -10.72 19.18 6.27
C ASN A 193 -9.37 19.54 5.68
N LEU A 194 -9.40 20.13 4.48
CA LEU A 194 -8.20 20.56 3.77
C LEU A 194 -8.00 22.06 3.98
N ASP A 195 -6.75 22.46 4.26
CA ASP A 195 -6.42 23.84 4.61
C ASP A 195 -6.45 24.80 3.41
N ALA A 196 -6.24 24.28 2.20
CA ALA A 196 -6.23 25.01 0.93
C ALA A 196 -6.93 24.22 -0.20
N PHE A 197 -7.47 24.95 -1.17
CA PHE A 197 -8.13 24.40 -2.36
C PHE A 197 -7.09 24.06 -3.44
N GLU A 198 -6.43 22.93 -3.26
CA GLU A 198 -5.34 22.43 -4.10
C GLU A 198 -5.42 20.90 -4.22
N PRO A 199 -4.71 20.25 -5.16
CA PRO A 199 -4.61 18.79 -5.17
C PRO A 199 -3.88 18.25 -3.93
N TRP A 200 -4.40 17.17 -3.35
CA TRP A 200 -3.82 16.53 -2.16
C TRP A 200 -3.50 15.06 -2.40
N ILE A 201 -2.52 14.56 -1.67
CA ILE A 201 -2.16 13.14 -1.61
C ILE A 201 -2.33 12.65 -0.19
N ILE A 202 -3.00 11.51 -0.07
CA ILE A 202 -3.23 10.82 1.19
C ILE A 202 -2.47 9.51 1.14
N GLN A 203 -1.46 9.40 2.00
CA GLN A 203 -0.69 8.19 2.19
C GLN A 203 -1.28 7.39 3.35
N VAL A 204 -1.64 6.14 3.05
CA VAL A 204 -2.22 5.19 3.98
C VAL A 204 -1.24 4.04 4.16
N GLU A 205 -0.74 3.85 5.37
CA GLU A 205 0.13 2.73 5.71
C GLU A 205 -0.61 1.80 6.68
N THR A 206 -0.88 0.57 6.24
CA THR A 206 -1.45 -0.47 7.11
C THR A 206 -0.36 -1.47 7.46
N GLY A 207 -0.26 -1.86 8.71
CA GLY A 207 0.73 -2.83 9.15
C GLY A 207 0.25 -3.79 10.21
N LEU A 208 0.97 -4.89 10.33
CA LEU A 208 0.78 -5.95 11.31
C LEU A 208 2.14 -6.40 11.86
N LYS A 209 2.14 -7.09 13.01
CA LYS A 209 3.35 -7.72 13.53
C LYS A 209 3.58 -9.05 12.81
N SER A 210 4.81 -9.27 12.33
CA SER A 210 5.20 -10.56 11.77
C SER A 210 5.06 -11.67 12.81
N PRO A 211 4.46 -12.82 12.45
CA PRO A 211 4.40 -13.98 13.33
C PRO A 211 5.76 -14.68 13.51
N GLY A 212 6.69 -14.53 12.56
CA GLY A 212 7.98 -15.23 12.57
C GLY A 212 9.12 -14.39 13.13
N THR A 213 9.24 -13.14 12.68
CA THR A 213 10.36 -12.25 13.04
C THR A 213 9.98 -11.21 14.09
N GLY A 214 8.69 -11.02 14.38
CA GLY A 214 8.18 -9.95 15.24
C GLY A 214 8.33 -8.54 14.66
N ARG A 215 8.92 -8.39 13.47
CA ARG A 215 9.06 -7.10 12.78
C ARG A 215 7.71 -6.60 12.32
N ARG A 216 7.54 -5.28 12.25
CA ARG A 216 6.33 -4.69 11.66
C ARG A 216 6.39 -4.88 10.15
N LEU A 217 5.41 -5.58 9.62
CA LEU A 217 5.16 -5.65 8.18
C LEU A 217 4.19 -4.53 7.84
N SER A 218 4.41 -3.83 6.73
CA SER A 218 3.50 -2.78 6.29
C SER A 218 3.25 -2.79 4.80
N LYS A 219 2.09 -2.25 4.43
CA LYS A 219 1.62 -2.04 3.07
C LYS A 219 1.17 -0.60 2.94
N LYS A 220 1.75 0.09 1.96
CA LYS A 220 1.40 1.47 1.63
C LYS A 220 0.36 1.49 0.51
N HIS A 221 -0.51 2.47 0.58
CA HIS A 221 -1.52 2.79 -0.39
C HIS A 221 -1.62 4.30 -0.50
N GLU A 222 -1.69 4.81 -1.71
CA GLU A 222 -1.76 6.25 -1.98
C GLU A 222 -3.06 6.56 -2.71
N CYS A 223 -3.66 7.67 -2.35
CA CYS A 223 -4.82 8.18 -3.06
C CYS A 223 -4.77 9.70 -3.16
N CYS A 224 -5.27 10.21 -4.27
CA CYS A 224 -5.29 11.63 -4.55
C CYS A 224 -6.69 12.18 -4.27
N VAL A 225 -6.74 13.41 -3.78
CA VAL A 225 -7.96 14.22 -3.73
C VAL A 225 -7.79 15.31 -4.77
N TYR A 226 -8.65 15.29 -5.78
CA TYR A 226 -8.61 16.23 -6.88
C TYR A 226 -9.34 17.53 -6.52
N LEU A 227 -9.22 18.57 -7.36
CA LEU A 227 -9.95 19.82 -7.12
C LEU A 227 -11.45 19.61 -7.25
N ILE A 228 -11.88 18.81 -8.23
CA ILE A 228 -13.30 18.48 -8.44
C ILE A 228 -13.94 17.76 -7.23
N ASP A 229 -13.15 16.99 -6.47
CA ASP A 229 -13.62 16.31 -5.25
C ASP A 229 -13.88 17.30 -4.09
N GLN A 230 -13.29 18.49 -4.17
CA GLN A 230 -13.38 19.56 -3.18
C GLN A 230 -14.44 20.61 -3.54
N CYS A 231 -15.11 20.46 -4.68
CA CYS A 231 -16.15 21.37 -5.15
C CYS A 231 -17.54 20.95 -4.66
N THR A 232 -18.30 21.93 -4.15
CA THR A 232 -19.77 21.87 -4.16
C THR A 232 -20.23 22.00 -5.61
N ILE A 233 -21.06 21.05 -6.06
CA ILE A 233 -21.57 21.04 -7.44
C ILE A 233 -23.06 21.28 -7.39
N LEU A 234 -23.48 22.37 -8.01
CA LEU A 234 -24.87 22.68 -8.26
C LEU A 234 -25.15 22.58 -9.74
N TRP A 235 -26.35 22.15 -10.09
CA TRP A 235 -26.81 22.18 -11.47
C TRP A 235 -28.26 22.63 -11.52
N SER A 236 -28.64 23.21 -12.65
CA SER A 236 -30.01 23.64 -12.90
C SER A 236 -30.39 23.40 -14.36
N PRO A 237 -31.64 23.05 -14.65
CA PRO A 237 -32.14 23.08 -16.02
C PRO A 237 -32.10 24.53 -16.50
N GLY A 238 -31.16 24.83 -17.40
CA GLY A 238 -30.96 26.17 -17.93
C GLY A 238 -31.66 26.37 -19.26
N ASP A 239 -31.87 27.63 -19.61
CA ASP A 239 -32.49 28.09 -20.86
C ASP A 239 -31.47 28.28 -22.00
N GLY A 240 -30.25 27.74 -21.86
CA GLY A 240 -29.24 27.71 -22.92
C GLY A 240 -28.58 29.06 -23.20
N THR A 241 -28.74 30.06 -22.33
CA THR A 241 -28.09 31.35 -22.51
C THR A 241 -26.59 31.23 -22.19
N ARG A 242 -25.77 31.27 -23.25
CA ARG A 242 -24.30 31.32 -23.17
C ARG A 242 -23.88 32.71 -22.68
N GLU A 243 -23.16 32.76 -21.57
CA GLU A 243 -22.58 34.00 -21.05
C GLU A 243 -21.18 34.22 -21.64
N GLN A 244 -20.79 35.48 -21.80
CA GLN A 244 -19.50 35.85 -22.42
C GLN A 244 -18.40 35.81 -21.34
N GLY A 245 -17.39 34.95 -21.51
CA GLY A 245 -16.26 34.81 -20.59
C GLY A 245 -15.10 34.01 -21.17
N THR A 246 -14.01 33.86 -20.41
CA THR A 246 -12.89 32.97 -20.75
C THR A 246 -13.38 31.53 -20.70
N GLU A 247 -13.45 30.90 -21.86
CA GLU A 247 -14.15 29.64 -22.04
C GLU A 247 -13.19 28.48 -22.30
N TYR A 248 -13.37 27.40 -21.55
CA TYR A 248 -12.77 26.10 -21.81
C TYR A 248 -13.86 25.15 -22.28
N ILE A 249 -13.57 24.46 -23.39
CA ILE A 249 -14.48 23.48 -23.97
C ILE A 249 -13.93 22.09 -23.64
N ILE A 250 -14.77 21.27 -23.03
CA ILE A 250 -14.45 19.90 -22.64
C ILE A 250 -15.41 18.96 -23.33
N ASN A 251 -14.88 17.94 -24.01
CA ASN A 251 -15.67 16.83 -24.50
C ASN A 251 -15.56 15.67 -23.51
N MET A 252 -16.69 15.13 -23.07
CA MET A 252 -16.71 14.00 -22.15
C MET A 252 -17.91 13.10 -22.31
N MET A 253 -17.80 11.86 -21.82
CA MET A 253 -18.92 10.93 -21.83
C MET A 253 -20.05 11.39 -20.90
N THR A 254 -21.29 11.24 -21.36
CA THR A 254 -22.53 11.61 -20.65
C THR A 254 -22.66 10.87 -19.32
N THR A 255 -22.26 9.59 -19.27
CA THR A 255 -22.42 8.75 -18.07
C THR A 255 -21.54 9.21 -16.89
N PRO A 256 -20.21 9.39 -17.05
CA PRO A 256 -19.36 10.02 -16.03
C PRO A 256 -19.82 11.41 -15.64
N LEU A 257 -20.16 12.26 -16.61
CA LEU A 257 -20.62 13.61 -16.31
C LEU A 257 -21.84 13.56 -15.40
N ARG A 258 -22.81 12.68 -15.68
CA ARG A 258 -24.00 12.49 -14.84
C ARG A 258 -23.63 12.05 -13.43
N GLN A 259 -22.68 11.13 -13.28
CA GLN A 259 -22.22 10.65 -11.97
C GLN A 259 -21.50 11.74 -11.18
N ILE A 260 -20.64 12.53 -11.84
CA ILE A 260 -19.92 13.66 -11.24
C ILE A 260 -20.90 14.76 -10.83
N LEU A 261 -21.86 15.11 -11.69
CA LEU A 261 -22.86 16.13 -11.36
C LEU A 261 -23.97 15.61 -10.42
N LYS A 262 -23.99 14.31 -10.11
CA LYS A 262 -25.06 13.64 -9.35
C LYS A 262 -26.46 13.92 -9.92
N VAL A 263 -26.58 13.98 -11.25
CA VAL A 263 -27.85 14.30 -11.92
C VAL A 263 -28.76 13.07 -11.94
N PRO A 264 -30.03 13.17 -11.47
CA PRO A 264 -30.97 12.05 -11.49
C PRO A 264 -31.18 11.49 -12.91
N VAL A 265 -31.35 10.17 -12.99
CA VAL A 265 -31.63 9.50 -14.27
C VAL A 265 -32.92 10.01 -14.92
N THR A 266 -33.87 10.49 -14.11
CA THR A 266 -35.15 11.06 -14.57
C THR A 266 -35.01 12.38 -15.31
N GLU A 267 -33.99 13.18 -14.98
CA GLU A 267 -33.77 14.49 -15.61
C GLU A 267 -32.81 14.38 -16.78
N GLY A 268 -31.78 13.55 -16.64
CA GLY A 268 -30.75 13.37 -17.66
C GLY A 268 -29.90 14.62 -17.87
N ILE A 269 -28.97 14.54 -18.83
CA ILE A 269 -28.16 15.69 -19.25
C ILE A 269 -28.80 16.28 -20.50
N ASN A 270 -29.06 17.58 -20.48
CA ASN A 270 -29.72 18.29 -21.57
C ASN A 270 -28.87 19.49 -22.02
N VAL A 271 -28.97 19.85 -23.30
CA VAL A 271 -28.40 21.08 -23.82
C VAL A 271 -28.96 22.28 -23.07
N GLY A 272 -28.07 23.21 -22.69
CA GLY A 272 -28.40 24.38 -21.90
C GLY A 272 -28.43 24.16 -20.39
N MET A 273 -28.22 22.92 -19.92
CA MET A 273 -28.06 22.63 -18.49
C MET A 273 -26.87 23.42 -17.92
N ARG A 274 -27.13 24.19 -16.87
CA ARG A 274 -26.10 24.98 -16.18
C ARG A 274 -25.52 24.17 -15.03
N VAL A 275 -24.21 24.29 -14.84
CA VAL A 275 -23.42 23.68 -13.77
C VAL A 275 -22.66 24.80 -13.07
N SER A 276 -22.61 24.77 -11.74
CA SER A 276 -21.78 25.65 -10.94
C SER A 276 -20.93 24.80 -10.00
N LEU A 277 -19.63 25.03 -10.03
CA LEU A 277 -18.63 24.40 -9.17
C LEU A 277 -18.10 25.49 -8.24
N SER A 278 -18.31 25.35 -6.95
CA SER A 278 -17.75 26.29 -5.97
C SER A 278 -16.86 25.56 -4.97
N SER A 279 -15.76 26.18 -4.54
CA SER A 279 -14.99 25.64 -3.43
C SER A 279 -15.86 25.59 -2.17
N SER A 280 -15.57 24.67 -1.24
CA SER A 280 -16.30 24.55 0.03
C SER A 280 -16.29 25.83 0.89
N ARG A 281 -15.33 26.73 0.65
CA ARG A 281 -15.24 28.06 1.28
C ARG A 281 -15.91 29.18 0.47
N GLY A 282 -16.36 28.89 -0.75
CA GLY A 282 -16.97 29.86 -1.66
C GLY A 282 -15.99 30.87 -2.26
N GLU A 283 -14.69 30.67 -2.08
CA GLU A 283 -13.62 31.56 -2.59
C GLU A 283 -13.51 31.49 -4.13
N TYR A 284 -13.79 30.33 -4.70
CA TYR A 284 -13.71 30.08 -6.13
C TYR A 284 -15.06 29.61 -6.65
N ARG A 285 -15.50 30.17 -7.77
CA ARG A 285 -16.74 29.78 -8.46
C ARG A 285 -16.49 29.67 -9.96
N ILE A 286 -16.66 28.47 -10.48
CA ILE A 286 -16.65 28.17 -11.90
C ILE A 286 -18.07 27.88 -12.33
N GLU A 287 -18.46 28.39 -13.48
CA GLU A 287 -19.72 28.08 -14.11
C GLU A 287 -19.50 27.30 -15.39
N GLY A 288 -20.53 26.59 -15.81
CA GLY A 288 -20.52 25.88 -17.07
C GLY A 288 -21.90 25.64 -17.61
N THR A 289 -21.98 25.38 -18.91
CA THR A 289 -23.20 25.03 -19.61
C THR A 289 -22.93 23.89 -20.57
N VAL A 290 -23.86 22.95 -20.63
CA VAL A 290 -23.86 21.91 -21.66
C VAL A 290 -24.19 22.55 -23.01
N GLY A 291 -23.20 22.62 -23.90
CA GLY A 291 -23.31 23.24 -25.22
C GLY A 291 -23.99 22.31 -26.22
N GLU A 292 -23.31 21.23 -26.58
CA GLU A 292 -23.80 20.24 -27.55
C GLU A 292 -23.78 18.83 -26.97
N ILE A 293 -24.70 18.00 -27.44
CA ILE A 293 -24.74 16.57 -27.12
C ILE A 293 -24.70 15.84 -28.46
N SER A 294 -23.81 14.86 -28.58
CA SER A 294 -23.67 14.05 -29.80
C SER A 294 -24.99 13.34 -30.17
N GLU A 295 -25.17 13.02 -31.46
CA GLU A 295 -26.39 12.37 -31.96
C GLU A 295 -26.70 11.04 -31.25
N ASP A 296 -25.65 10.30 -30.88
CA ASP A 296 -25.74 9.04 -30.15
C ASP A 296 -25.94 9.22 -28.63
N LYS A 297 -25.96 10.46 -28.14
CA LYS A 297 -26.09 10.86 -26.73
C LYS A 297 -25.01 10.26 -25.82
N GLN A 298 -23.84 9.95 -26.37
CA GLN A 298 -22.74 9.41 -25.60
C GLN A 298 -21.78 10.50 -25.16
N VAL A 299 -21.53 11.50 -25.99
CA VAL A 299 -20.57 12.58 -25.74
C VAL A 299 -21.29 13.91 -25.53
N VAL A 300 -20.82 14.67 -24.57
CA VAL A 300 -21.31 15.99 -24.20
C VAL A 300 -20.17 16.98 -24.32
N GLU A 301 -20.44 18.11 -24.97
CA GLU A 301 -19.59 19.28 -24.97
C GLU A 301 -20.00 20.18 -23.80
N LEU A 302 -19.11 20.34 -22.82
CA LEU A 302 -19.29 21.19 -21.66
C LEU A 302 -18.44 22.44 -21.82
N TRP A 303 -19.07 23.61 -21.80
CA TRP A 303 -18.41 24.90 -21.80
C TRP A 303 -18.26 25.37 -20.37
N MET A 304 -17.06 25.70 -19.93
CA MET A 304 -16.77 26.17 -18.57
C MET A 304 -16.09 27.52 -18.60
N TRP A 305 -16.47 28.40 -17.68
CA TRP A 305 -15.91 29.74 -17.55
C TRP A 305 -15.89 30.20 -16.09
N SER A 306 -15.15 31.27 -15.83
CA SER A 306 -15.13 31.97 -14.55
C SER A 306 -15.41 33.45 -14.79
N GLU A 307 -16.16 34.08 -13.88
CA GLU A 307 -16.34 35.53 -13.87
C GLU A 307 -15.05 36.24 -13.43
N ASP A 308 -14.29 35.63 -12.52
CA ASP A 308 -12.97 36.14 -12.12
C ASP A 308 -11.92 35.71 -13.14
N ASN A 309 -11.17 36.69 -13.64
CA ASN A 309 -10.12 36.53 -14.63
C ASN A 309 -8.71 36.62 -14.02
N SER A 310 -8.59 36.38 -12.72
CA SER A 310 -7.29 36.26 -12.04
C SER A 310 -6.49 35.06 -12.57
N ALA A 311 -5.15 35.16 -12.54
CA ALA A 311 -4.28 34.09 -13.01
C ALA A 311 -4.43 32.80 -12.20
N GLU A 312 -4.70 32.92 -10.90
CA GLU A 312 -5.00 31.78 -10.01
C GLU A 312 -6.30 31.08 -10.43
N MET A 313 -7.35 31.85 -10.73
CA MET A 313 -8.62 31.28 -11.15
C MET A 313 -8.54 30.63 -12.54
N GLN A 314 -7.77 31.20 -13.47
CA GLN A 314 -7.48 30.55 -14.75
C GLN A 314 -6.76 29.22 -14.57
N TYR A 315 -5.77 29.15 -13.67
CA TYR A 315 -5.07 27.90 -13.35
C TYR A 315 -6.03 26.86 -12.76
N ILE A 316 -6.88 27.26 -11.81
CA ILE A 316 -7.89 26.38 -11.19
C ILE A 316 -8.88 25.88 -12.24
N LEU A 317 -9.38 26.76 -13.10
CA LEU A 317 -10.29 26.43 -14.20
C LEU A 317 -9.66 25.42 -15.14
N GLU A 318 -8.46 25.69 -15.66
CA GLU A 318 -7.73 24.76 -16.53
C GLU A 318 -7.54 23.39 -15.86
N ARG A 319 -7.19 23.40 -14.57
CA ARG A 319 -6.94 22.17 -13.83
C ARG A 319 -8.21 21.32 -13.66
N ILE A 320 -9.33 21.95 -13.28
CA ILE A 320 -10.62 21.26 -13.16
C ILE A 320 -11.07 20.75 -14.52
N CYS A 321 -10.92 21.53 -15.58
CA CYS A 321 -11.24 21.11 -16.94
C CYS A 321 -10.45 19.85 -17.34
N ARG A 322 -9.14 19.82 -17.05
CA ARG A 322 -8.29 18.65 -17.29
C ARG A 322 -8.72 17.44 -16.46
N GLU A 323 -9.08 17.63 -15.19
CA GLU A 323 -9.56 16.54 -14.33
C GLU A 323 -10.88 15.95 -14.85
N LEU A 324 -11.82 16.80 -15.29
CA LEU A 324 -13.08 16.38 -15.91
C LEU A 324 -12.87 15.63 -17.23
N SER A 325 -11.93 16.06 -18.07
CA SER A 325 -11.56 15.31 -19.29
C SER A 325 -11.07 13.90 -18.96
N ILE A 326 -10.14 13.76 -18.01
CA ILE A 326 -9.57 12.46 -17.61
C ILE A 326 -10.66 11.54 -17.04
N LEU A 327 -11.52 12.07 -16.16
CA LEU A 327 -12.64 11.30 -15.59
C LEU A 327 -13.69 10.95 -16.66
N GLY A 328 -13.86 11.79 -17.68
CA GLY A 328 -14.76 11.60 -18.81
C GLY A 328 -14.37 10.46 -19.74
N GLU A 329 -13.07 10.23 -19.94
CA GLU A 329 -12.54 9.16 -20.81
C GLU A 329 -12.51 7.78 -20.14
N CYS A 330 -12.43 7.71 -18.81
CA CYS A 330 -12.03 6.51 -18.07
C CYS A 330 -13.16 5.47 -17.81
N SER A 331 -14.31 5.56 -18.50
CA SER A 331 -15.49 4.73 -18.19
C SER A 331 -15.36 3.25 -18.51
N ASP A 332 -14.43 2.87 -19.39
CA ASP A 332 -14.32 1.47 -19.84
C ASP A 332 -13.54 0.57 -18.85
N GLN A 333 -12.93 1.12 -17.79
CA GLN A 333 -12.08 0.35 -16.88
C GLN A 333 -12.63 0.15 -15.45
N GLN A 334 -13.72 0.83 -15.05
CA GLN A 334 -14.27 0.69 -13.69
C GLN A 334 -15.44 -0.31 -13.55
N GLN A 335 -15.87 -0.99 -14.62
CA GLN A 335 -16.92 -2.03 -14.55
C GLN A 335 -16.42 -3.47 -14.35
N ILE A 336 -15.12 -3.69 -14.10
CA ILE A 336 -14.65 -5.00 -13.62
C ILE A 336 -14.26 -4.87 -12.15
N LYS A 337 -15.24 -5.07 -11.26
CA LYS A 337 -15.04 -5.62 -9.92
C LYS A 337 -16.33 -6.18 -9.33
#